data_AF-A0A512ME26-F1
#
_entry.id   AF-A0A512ME26-F1
#
_cell.length_a   1.000
_cell.length_b   1.000
_cell.length_c   1.000
_cell.angle_alpha   90.00
_cell.angle_beta   90.00
_cell.angle_gamma   90.00
#
_symmetry.space_group_name_H-M   'P 1'
#
loop_
_entity.id
_entity.type
_entity.pdbx_description
1 polymer ?
#
loop_
_entity_poly.entity_id
_entity_poly.type
_entity_poly.pdbx_seq_one_letter_code
_entity_poly.pdbx_strand_id
1 'polypeptide(L)'
;MFTFAHMPIRPPRAFTFVEAIFTIAVIGIMSSLALSAISNSARDASRIVARQQQAAVGEALTAWVMSQTRVGTTAQMRSLNSLRNQYNALQTTSARFNLLVPNVNSTDVNVRNGYLDQSTADHFLDYTTGTDRLHTKALKNGKQYLTLPTWQDGSFPTVDLVTE
;
A
#
# COMPACT_ATOMS: atom_id res chain seq x y z
N MET A 1 53.91 -18.85 -49.73
CA MET A 1 53.34 -17.61 -50.31
C MET A 1 51.83 -17.70 -50.12
N PHE A 2 51.28 -17.06 -49.09
CA PHE A 2 49.85 -17.15 -48.74
C PHE A 2 49.12 -15.91 -49.27
N THR A 3 48.19 -16.11 -50.19
CA THR A 3 47.37 -15.06 -50.79
C THR A 3 46.13 -14.85 -49.93
N PHE A 4 46.00 -13.66 -49.31
CA PHE A 4 44.80 -13.27 -48.57
C PHE A 4 43.63 -13.05 -49.54
N ALA A 5 42.56 -13.84 -49.42
CA ALA A 5 41.30 -13.59 -50.10
C ALA A 5 40.64 -12.36 -49.45
N HIS A 6 40.51 -11.27 -50.23
CA HIS A 6 39.84 -10.05 -49.81
C HIS A 6 38.32 -10.30 -49.83
N MET A 7 37.69 -10.42 -48.65
CA MET A 7 36.24 -10.54 -48.54
C MET A 7 35.62 -9.14 -48.81
N PRO A 8 34.72 -9.00 -49.80
CA PRO A 8 34.10 -7.70 -50.05
C PRO A 8 33.19 -7.33 -48.88
N ILE A 9 33.53 -6.22 -48.20
CA ILE A 9 32.68 -5.60 -47.19
C ILE A 9 31.45 -5.04 -47.93
N ARG A 10 30.30 -5.70 -47.79
CA ARG A 10 29.03 -5.14 -48.28
C ARG A 10 28.73 -3.87 -47.48
N PRO A 11 28.48 -2.72 -48.13
CA PRO A 11 28.07 -1.53 -47.41
C PRO A 11 26.73 -1.80 -46.71
N PRO A 12 26.57 -1.41 -45.43
CA PRO A 12 25.30 -1.52 -44.75
C PRO A 12 24.27 -0.70 -45.53
N ARG A 13 23.14 -1.32 -45.86
CA ARG A 13 22.02 -0.64 -46.53
C ARG A 13 21.48 0.40 -45.56
N ALA A 14 21.63 1.68 -45.89
CA ALA A 14 21.09 2.77 -45.11
C ALA A 14 19.57 2.83 -45.30
N PHE A 15 18.85 3.16 -44.22
CA PHE A 15 17.40 3.34 -44.22
C PHE A 15 17.00 4.47 -45.16
N THR A 16 15.94 4.29 -45.95
CA THR A 16 15.36 5.41 -46.72
C THR A 16 14.54 6.31 -45.80
N PHE A 17 14.41 7.59 -46.14
CA PHE A 17 13.65 8.56 -45.33
C PHE A 17 12.19 8.13 -45.10
N VAL A 18 11.55 7.58 -46.14
CA VAL A 18 10.17 7.08 -46.07
C VAL A 18 10.08 5.87 -45.15
N GLU A 19 11.01 4.93 -45.26
CA GLU A 19 11.07 3.74 -44.40
C GLU A 19 11.26 4.16 -42.93
N ALA A 20 12.12 5.15 -42.67
CA ALA A 20 12.38 5.65 -41.32
C ALA A 20 11.14 6.29 -40.68
N ILE A 21 10.43 7.15 -41.42
CA ILE A 21 9.19 7.77 -40.93
C ILE A 21 8.12 6.70 -40.68
N PHE A 22 7.96 5.73 -41.58
CA PHE A 22 6.97 4.67 -41.41
C PHE A 22 7.28 3.82 -40.17
N THR A 23 8.54 3.45 -39.95
CA THR A 23 8.96 2.71 -38.75
C THR A 23 8.70 3.50 -37.47
N ILE A 24 9.04 4.79 -37.43
CA ILE A 24 8.78 5.64 -36.25
C ILE A 24 7.27 5.76 -35.99
N ALA A 25 6.45 5.91 -37.05
CA ALA A 25 5.00 5.98 -36.91
C ALA A 25 4.42 4.69 -36.33
N VAL A 26 4.83 3.52 -36.85
CA VAL A 26 4.37 2.22 -36.35
C VAL A 26 4.81 1.98 -34.90
N ILE A 27 6.07 2.29 -34.57
CA ILE A 27 6.58 2.18 -33.19
C ILE A 27 5.83 3.13 -32.26
N GLY A 28 5.56 4.36 -32.69
CA GLY A 28 4.81 5.35 -31.90
C GLY A 28 3.40 4.88 -31.57
N ILE A 29 2.67 4.36 -32.56
CA ILE A 29 1.31 3.82 -32.37
C ILE A 29 1.35 2.62 -31.40
N MET A 30 2.21 1.63 -31.66
CA MET A 30 2.30 0.43 -30.83
C MET A 30 2.74 0.75 -29.39
N SER A 31 3.67 1.69 -29.22
CA SER A 31 4.16 2.12 -27.90
C SER A 31 3.05 2.78 -27.08
N SER A 32 2.19 3.58 -27.70
CA SER A 32 1.07 4.24 -27.00
C SER A 32 0.05 3.24 -26.44
N LEU A 33 -0.24 2.17 -27.19
CA LEU A 33 -1.16 1.10 -26.78
C LEU A 33 -0.54 0.23 -25.68
N ALA A 34 0.74 -0.14 -25.84
CA ALA A 34 1.47 -0.90 -24.84
C ALA A 34 1.56 -0.14 -23.51
N LEU A 35 1.85 1.16 -23.55
CA LEU A 35 1.90 2.00 -22.35
C LEU A 35 0.54 2.08 -21.66
N SER A 36 -0.55 2.20 -22.44
CA SER A 36 -1.91 2.24 -21.90
C SER A 36 -2.28 0.94 -21.17
N ALA A 37 -1.94 -0.21 -21.77
CA ALA A 37 -2.17 -1.52 -21.16
C ALA A 37 -1.39 -1.69 -19.85
N ILE A 38 -0.10 -1.33 -19.84
CA ILE A 38 0.76 -1.38 -18.65
C ILE A 38 0.23 -0.45 -17.56
N SER A 39 -0.19 0.77 -17.91
CA SER A 39 -0.74 1.75 -16.98
C SER A 39 -2.02 1.25 -16.30
N ASN A 40 -2.94 0.65 -17.06
CA ASN A 40 -4.15 0.07 -16.50
C ASN A 40 -3.83 -1.12 -15.58
N SER A 41 -2.95 -2.03 -16.01
CA SER A 41 -2.52 -3.16 -15.19
C SER A 41 -1.87 -2.70 -13.88
N ALA A 42 -1.02 -1.67 -13.92
CA ALA A 42 -0.39 -1.10 -12.72
C ALA A 42 -1.40 -0.45 -11.76
N ARG A 43 -2.43 0.21 -12.28
CA ARG A 43 -3.53 0.76 -11.46
C ARG A 43 -4.36 -0.34 -10.82
N ASP A 44 -4.67 -1.39 -11.56
CA ASP A 44 -5.44 -2.52 -11.03
C ASP A 44 -4.64 -3.28 -9.97
N ALA A 45 -3.35 -3.51 -10.19
CA ALA A 45 -2.45 -4.05 -9.17
C ALA A 45 -2.42 -3.15 -7.91
N SER A 46 -2.33 -1.84 -8.08
CA SER A 46 -2.34 -0.89 -6.95
C SER A 46 -3.66 -0.96 -6.16
N ARG A 47 -4.80 -1.12 -6.84
CA ARG A 47 -6.12 -1.30 -6.19
C ARG A 47 -6.21 -2.61 -5.41
N ILE A 48 -5.65 -3.70 -5.94
CA ILE A 48 -5.61 -4.99 -5.23
C ILE A 48 -4.75 -4.87 -3.97
N VAL A 49 -3.56 -4.27 -4.08
CA VAL A 49 -2.68 -4.05 -2.93
C VAL A 49 -3.31 -3.12 -1.90
N ALA A 50 -4.01 -2.06 -2.33
CA ALA A 50 -4.74 -1.17 -1.43
C ALA A 50 -5.83 -1.92 -0.63
N ARG A 51 -6.58 -2.83 -1.27
CA ARG A 51 -7.56 -3.68 -0.59
C ARG A 51 -6.91 -4.68 0.37
N GLN A 52 -5.77 -5.26 0.00
CA GLN A 52 -5.00 -6.14 0.89
C GLN A 52 -4.50 -5.36 2.12
N GLN A 53 -4.02 -4.13 1.91
CA GLN A 53 -3.61 -3.25 3.00
C GLN A 53 -4.79 -2.86 3.91
N GLN A 54 -5.96 -2.57 3.34
CA GLN A 54 -7.19 -2.35 4.12
C GLN A 54 -7.53 -3.57 4.97
N ALA A 55 -7.48 -4.78 4.39
CA ALA A 55 -7.73 -6.03 5.12
C ALA A 55 -6.72 -6.25 6.24
N ALA A 56 -5.43 -6.07 5.98
CA ALA A 56 -4.37 -6.21 6.98
C ALA A 56 -4.57 -5.24 8.18
N VAL A 57 -4.92 -3.97 7.92
CA VAL A 57 -5.21 -3.01 8.99
C VAL A 57 -6.51 -3.39 9.72
N GLY A 58 -7.52 -3.90 9.03
CA GLY A 58 -8.77 -4.36 9.64
C GLY A 58 -8.60 -5.59 10.53
N GLU A 59 -7.76 -6.54 10.11
CA GLU A 59 -7.37 -7.71 10.91
C GLU A 59 -6.58 -7.29 12.15
N ALA A 60 -5.59 -6.40 11.98
CA ALA A 60 -4.81 -5.85 13.09
C ALA A 60 -5.70 -5.10 14.10
N LEU A 61 -6.67 -4.32 13.61
CA LEU A 61 -7.61 -3.60 14.46
C LEU A 61 -8.53 -4.55 15.25
N THR A 62 -9.00 -5.61 14.59
CA THR A 62 -9.78 -6.67 15.26
C THR A 62 -8.94 -7.39 16.32
N ALA A 63 -7.69 -7.74 15.99
CA ALA A 63 -6.76 -8.37 16.91
C ALA A 63 -6.46 -7.46 18.12
N TRP A 64 -6.28 -6.16 17.90
CA TRP A 64 -6.14 -5.17 18.95
C TRP A 64 -7.37 -5.18 19.86
N VAL A 65 -8.59 -5.05 19.33
CA VAL A 65 -9.82 -5.10 20.16
C VAL A 65 -9.84 -6.37 21.02
N MET A 66 -9.60 -7.53 20.40
CA MET A 66 -9.63 -8.83 21.10
C MET A 66 -8.57 -8.93 22.19
N SER A 67 -7.37 -8.41 21.97
CA SER A 67 -6.31 -8.37 23.00
C SER A 67 -6.72 -7.53 24.21
N GLN A 68 -7.41 -6.40 23.97
CA GLN A 68 -7.77 -5.44 25.01
C GLN A 68 -9.02 -5.86 25.80
N THR A 69 -9.76 -6.87 25.33
CA THR A 69 -10.91 -7.43 26.08
C THR A 69 -10.49 -8.14 27.36
N ARG A 70 -9.23 -8.58 27.50
CA ARG A 70 -8.71 -9.22 28.71
C ARG A 70 -8.00 -8.21 29.60
N VAL A 71 -8.42 -8.09 30.87
CA VAL A 71 -7.76 -7.21 31.86
C VAL A 71 -6.75 -8.02 32.67
N GLY A 72 -5.49 -8.06 32.20
CA GLY A 72 -4.39 -8.71 32.92
C GLY A 72 -4.61 -10.22 33.18
N THR A 73 -4.04 -10.73 34.27
CA THR A 73 -4.17 -12.13 34.73
C THR A 73 -5.46 -12.40 35.52
N THR A 74 -6.26 -11.38 35.78
CA THR A 74 -7.52 -11.49 36.52
C THR A 74 -8.66 -11.73 35.54
N ALA A 75 -9.66 -12.53 35.90
CA ALA A 75 -10.80 -12.90 35.05
C ALA A 75 -11.76 -11.72 34.71
N GLN A 76 -11.30 -10.47 34.80
CA GLN A 76 -12.09 -9.29 34.44
C GLN A 76 -11.97 -9.04 32.94
N MET A 77 -13.12 -9.00 32.26
CA MET A 77 -13.19 -8.59 30.86
C MET A 77 -13.46 -7.08 30.79
N ARG A 78 -12.68 -6.36 29.98
CA ARG A 78 -12.96 -4.94 29.69
C ARG A 78 -14.18 -4.87 28.79
N SER A 79 -15.12 -3.99 29.09
CA SER A 79 -16.31 -3.82 28.26
C SER A 79 -15.95 -3.20 26.90
N LEU A 80 -16.63 -3.63 25.84
CA LEU A 80 -16.47 -3.05 24.49
C LEU A 80 -16.76 -1.54 24.49
N ASN A 81 -17.68 -1.08 25.34
CA ASN A 81 -17.97 0.34 25.50
C ASN A 81 -16.75 1.14 26.01
N SER A 82 -15.98 0.58 26.95
CA SER A 82 -14.75 1.22 27.44
C SER A 82 -13.67 1.28 26.37
N LEU A 83 -13.50 0.21 25.58
CA LEU A 83 -12.57 0.18 24.45
C LEU A 83 -12.96 1.18 23.36
N ARG A 84 -14.24 1.27 23.05
CA ARG A 84 -14.79 2.25 22.12
C ARG A 84 -14.50 3.67 22.57
N ASN A 85 -14.70 3.99 23.85
CA ASN A 85 -14.37 5.31 24.38
C ASN A 85 -12.86 5.61 24.28
N GLN A 86 -12.00 4.62 24.54
CA GLN A 86 -10.55 4.77 24.37
C GLN A 86 -10.17 5.02 22.90
N TYR A 87 -10.72 4.25 21.98
CA TYR A 87 -10.47 4.39 20.55
C TYR A 87 -10.99 5.72 20.00
N ASN A 88 -12.21 6.14 20.40
CA ASN A 88 -12.83 7.39 19.97
C ASN A 88 -12.22 8.63 20.65
N ALA A 89 -11.54 8.48 21.79
CA ALA A 89 -10.77 9.56 22.40
C ALA A 89 -9.61 10.00 21.48
N LEU A 90 -9.07 9.08 20.68
CA LEU A 90 -8.10 9.38 19.64
C LEU A 90 -8.85 10.04 18.47
N GLN A 91 -8.61 11.34 18.27
CA GLN A 91 -9.36 12.14 17.29
C GLN A 91 -8.91 11.92 15.85
N THR A 92 -7.67 11.48 15.65
CA THR A 92 -7.05 11.37 14.32
C THR A 92 -6.84 9.92 13.91
N THR A 93 -6.91 9.68 12.60
CA THR A 93 -6.65 8.36 12.02
C THR A 93 -5.25 7.84 12.39
N SER A 94 -4.24 8.71 12.38
CA SER A 94 -2.86 8.34 12.71
C SER A 94 -2.70 7.96 14.19
N ALA A 95 -3.40 8.66 15.09
CA ALA A 95 -3.39 8.29 16.50
C ALA A 95 -4.06 6.92 16.72
N ARG A 96 -5.16 6.63 16.01
CA ARG A 96 -5.81 5.31 16.02
C ARG A 96 -4.91 4.23 15.43
N PHE A 97 -4.20 4.54 14.34
CA PHE A 97 -3.25 3.62 13.71
C PHE A 97 -2.08 3.27 14.64
N ASN A 98 -1.59 4.22 15.43
CA ASN A 98 -0.52 3.98 16.41
C ASN A 98 -0.89 2.94 17.49
N LEU A 99 -2.17 2.60 17.67
CA LEU A 99 -2.58 1.47 18.53
C LEU A 99 -2.17 0.10 17.95
N LEU A 100 -2.00 0.04 16.63
CA LEU A 100 -1.73 -1.18 15.87
C LEU A 100 -0.22 -1.41 15.65
N VAL A 101 0.56 -0.33 15.71
CA VAL A 101 2.00 -0.31 15.45
C VAL A 101 2.77 -0.94 16.63
N PRO A 102 3.82 -1.75 16.36
CA PRO A 102 4.71 -2.23 17.42
C PRO A 102 5.39 -1.09 18.18
N ASN A 103 5.42 -1.17 19.51
CA ASN A 103 6.13 -0.20 20.35
C ASN A 103 7.12 -0.90 21.28
N VAL A 104 8.38 -0.96 20.84
CA VAL A 104 9.49 -1.60 21.57
C VAL A 104 9.69 -1.08 23.01
N ASN A 105 9.24 0.13 23.30
CA ASN A 105 9.39 0.77 24.61
C ASN A 105 8.25 0.43 25.58
N SER A 106 7.21 -0.29 25.14
CA SER A 106 6.08 -0.68 25.99
C SER A 106 6.43 -1.84 26.92
N THR A 107 5.95 -1.77 28.16
CA THR A 107 6.03 -2.89 29.13
C THR A 107 5.02 -4.00 28.84
N ASP A 108 3.97 -3.71 28.07
CA ASP A 108 2.96 -4.69 27.66
C ASP A 108 3.45 -5.46 26.42
N VAL A 109 3.56 -6.78 26.53
CA VAL A 109 4.06 -7.66 25.47
C VAL A 109 3.23 -7.55 24.18
N ASN A 110 1.91 -7.36 24.29
CA ASN A 110 1.04 -7.29 23.11
C ASN A 110 1.28 -5.99 22.34
N VAL A 111 1.41 -4.87 23.06
CA VAL A 111 1.72 -3.56 22.47
C VAL A 111 3.16 -3.53 21.96
N ARG A 112 4.08 -4.23 22.63
CA ARG A 112 5.48 -4.31 22.22
C ARG A 112 5.66 -5.03 20.89
N ASN A 113 4.96 -6.15 20.70
CA ASN A 113 4.98 -6.90 19.45
C ASN A 113 4.15 -6.22 18.36
N GLY A 114 3.13 -5.43 18.73
CA GLY A 114 2.21 -4.80 17.81
C GLY A 114 1.21 -5.79 17.21
N TYR A 115 0.27 -5.26 16.41
CA TYR A 115 -0.74 -6.03 15.68
C TYR A 115 -0.51 -5.99 14.16
N LEU A 116 0.43 -5.16 13.73
CA LEU A 116 0.98 -5.12 12.38
C LEU A 116 2.45 -5.49 12.42
N ASP A 117 2.94 -6.09 11.35
CA ASP A 117 4.38 -6.29 11.16
C ASP A 117 5.10 -4.93 11.06
N GLN A 118 6.32 -4.86 11.60
CA GLN A 118 7.11 -3.63 11.65
C GLN A 118 7.29 -3.01 10.25
N SER A 119 7.61 -3.82 9.24
CA SER A 119 7.83 -3.32 7.88
C SER A 119 6.56 -2.72 7.27
N THR A 120 5.41 -3.28 7.62
CA THR A 120 4.11 -2.77 7.16
C THR A 120 3.80 -1.45 7.86
N ALA A 121 4.01 -1.38 9.18
CA ALA A 121 3.82 -0.16 9.95
C ALA A 121 4.72 0.97 9.43
N ASP A 122 6.02 0.71 9.24
CA ASP A 122 6.98 1.68 8.72
C ASP A 122 6.55 2.21 7.34
N HIS A 123 6.10 1.31 6.46
CA HIS A 123 5.61 1.71 5.14
C HIS A 123 4.36 2.61 5.19
N PHE A 124 3.50 2.46 6.19
CA PHE A 124 2.39 3.41 6.40
C PHE A 124 2.88 4.74 6.96
N LEU A 125 3.81 4.72 7.91
CA LEU A 125 4.35 5.91 8.56
C LEU A 125 5.17 6.77 7.58
N ASP A 126 5.98 6.15 6.72
CA ASP A 126 6.81 6.84 5.73
C ASP A 126 5.98 7.60 4.67
N TYR A 127 4.84 7.02 4.28
CA TYR A 127 4.01 7.57 3.22
C TYR A 127 2.92 8.50 3.74
N THR A 128 2.59 8.43 5.03
CA THR A 128 1.58 9.26 5.69
C THR A 128 2.21 10.55 6.21
N THR A 129 1.79 11.69 5.65
CA THR A 129 2.33 13.02 6.02
C THR A 129 1.37 13.84 6.87
N GLY A 130 0.09 13.48 6.92
CA GLY A 130 -0.95 14.16 7.71
C GLY A 130 -1.55 13.26 8.78
N THR A 131 -2.44 13.79 9.61
CA THR A 131 -2.99 13.04 10.76
C THR A 131 -4.22 12.22 10.42
N ASP A 132 -5.00 12.62 9.42
CA ASP A 132 -6.36 12.09 9.21
C ASP A 132 -6.46 11.05 8.08
N ARG A 133 -5.40 10.88 7.29
CA ARG A 133 -5.39 10.00 6.11
C ARG A 133 -4.14 9.14 6.10
N LEU A 134 -4.31 7.82 6.14
CA LEU A 134 -3.21 6.88 5.97
C LEU A 134 -2.93 6.64 4.50
N HIS A 135 -1.65 6.69 4.16
CA HIS A 135 -1.17 6.48 2.82
C HIS A 135 -0.09 5.41 2.78
N THR A 136 0.01 4.78 1.63
CA THR A 136 1.09 3.89 1.20
C THR A 136 1.40 4.20 -0.25
N LYS A 137 2.47 3.60 -0.79
CA LYS A 137 2.75 3.70 -2.23
C LYS A 137 1.57 3.28 -3.11
N ALA A 138 0.93 2.16 -2.78
CA ALA A 138 -0.20 1.63 -3.55
C ALA A 138 -1.43 2.54 -3.47
N LEU A 139 -1.74 3.04 -2.27
CA LEU A 139 -2.84 3.98 -2.03
C LEU A 139 -2.62 5.29 -2.81
N LYS A 140 -1.43 5.88 -2.76
CA LYS A 140 -1.10 7.08 -3.56
C LYS A 140 -1.21 6.84 -5.06
N ASN A 141 -0.70 5.72 -5.56
CA ASN A 141 -0.82 5.35 -6.98
C ASN A 141 -2.28 5.14 -7.41
N GLY A 142 -3.12 4.66 -6.49
CA GLY A 142 -4.56 4.49 -6.69
C GLY A 142 -5.40 5.75 -6.48
N LYS A 143 -4.81 6.89 -6.06
CA LYS A 143 -5.53 8.07 -5.54
C LYS A 143 -6.53 7.69 -4.45
N GLN A 144 -6.08 6.88 -3.52
CA GLN A 144 -6.85 6.36 -2.42
C GLN A 144 -6.12 6.61 -1.10
N TYR A 145 -6.85 6.55 -0.01
CA TYR A 145 -6.32 6.61 1.34
C TYR A 145 -7.17 5.75 2.26
N LEU A 146 -6.59 5.32 3.38
CA LEU A 146 -7.34 4.65 4.43
C LEU A 146 -7.70 5.64 5.53
N THR A 147 -8.91 5.49 6.07
CA THR A 147 -9.34 6.15 7.29
C THR A 147 -9.78 5.12 8.31
N LEU A 148 -9.58 5.48 9.58
CA LEU A 148 -10.06 4.73 10.73
C LEU A 148 -11.19 5.57 11.33
N PRO A 149 -12.45 5.42 10.88
CA PRO A 149 -13.59 6.22 11.34
C PRO A 149 -13.88 5.99 12.83
N THR A 150 -14.74 6.84 13.39
CA THR A 150 -15.19 6.67 14.77
C THR A 150 -15.94 5.35 14.92
N TRP A 151 -15.62 4.62 15.97
CA TRP A 151 -16.25 3.35 16.28
C TRP A 151 -17.67 3.61 16.83
N GLN A 152 -18.68 3.17 16.08
CA GLN A 152 -20.09 3.27 16.42
C GLN A 152 -20.53 2.26 17.50
N ASP A 153 -21.68 2.52 18.14
CA ASP A 153 -22.22 1.55 19.11
C ASP A 153 -22.69 0.26 18.43
N GLY A 154 -22.52 -0.87 19.13
CA GLY A 154 -23.03 -2.17 18.67
C GLY A 154 -22.32 -2.79 17.45
N SER A 155 -21.27 -2.17 16.92
CA SER A 155 -20.46 -2.71 15.81
C SER A 155 -19.02 -3.00 16.25
N PHE A 156 -18.20 -3.54 15.35
CA PHE A 156 -16.73 -3.53 15.47
C PHE A 156 -16.15 -2.31 14.74
N PRO A 157 -14.97 -1.82 15.12
CA PRO A 157 -14.34 -0.72 14.40
C PRO A 157 -13.96 -1.15 12.98
N THR A 158 -14.11 -0.26 12.01
CA THR A 158 -13.86 -0.53 10.59
C THR A 158 -12.66 0.25 10.08
N VAL A 159 -12.16 -0.16 8.92
CA VAL A 159 -11.14 0.56 8.15
C VAL A 159 -11.75 0.86 6.79
N ASP A 160 -11.86 2.14 6.46
CA ASP A 160 -12.52 2.58 5.24
C ASP A 160 -11.47 2.93 4.18
N LEU A 161 -11.64 2.38 2.98
CA LEU A 161 -10.85 2.75 1.81
C LEU A 161 -11.59 3.83 1.03
N VAL A 162 -11.03 5.04 1.04
CA VAL A 162 -11.63 6.23 0.44
C VAL A 162 -10.84 6.62 -0.80
N THR A 163 -11.56 7.02 -1.86
CA THR A 163 -10.95 7.58 -3.08
C THR A 163 -10.83 9.10 -2.93
N GLU A 164 -9.72 9.66 -3.37
CA GLU A 164 -9.44 11.10 -3.38
C GLU A 164 -10.24 11.85 -4.44
#